data_AF-A0A914DC23-F1
#
_entry.id   AF-A0A914DC23-F1
#
_cell.length_a   1.000
_cell.length_b   1.000
_cell.length_c   1.000
_cell.angle_alpha   90.00
_cell.angle_beta   90.00
_cell.angle_gamma   90.00
#
_symmetry.space_group_name_H-M   'P 1'
#
loop_
_entity.id
_entity.type
_entity.pdbx_description
1 polymer ?
#
loop_
_entity_poly.entity_id
_entity_poly.type
_entity_poly.pdbx_seq_one_letter_code
_entity_poly.pdbx_strand_id
1 'polypeptide(L)'
;MPIPTFNSNSNNVGVKKAMAQLRDYTKNPVDGTKIFVIENDIRTFHVNTRIEHGVYEGLVVHWELQIPDKYPFVPASGKVAGGFHFTHKHHEHVYGSSGLCTDYLSNFAGMQKSASAYGGWTPSGTLVQLMIAMKEFFAEPDMRLSNSVVQEAFQRNANFKCQKCSGSKNDIYLNSQQDGSKKSDDGPEKPESSLVDNDDAQRRTRARQELICPVIMRSPLDDPNILIGFPVALKRIQRQSGISNTSDRIRQLRFVEMQLFPELLSFEAYMQSLAIEGANYDNIDLARLRSPMGE
;
A
#
# COMPACT_ATOMS: atom_id res chain seq x y z
N MET A 1 21.02 -12.30 11.54
CA MET A 1 20.61 -12.41 12.97
C MET A 1 19.90 -13.73 13.17
N PRO A 2 20.14 -14.47 14.27
CA PRO A 2 19.33 -15.64 14.58
C PRO A 2 17.90 -15.20 14.82
N ILE A 3 16.95 -15.82 14.11
CA ILE A 3 15.52 -15.66 14.39
C ILE A 3 15.33 -16.12 15.85
N PRO A 4 14.78 -15.29 16.75
CA PRO A 4 14.56 -15.73 18.11
C PRO A 4 13.72 -17.01 18.07
N THR A 5 14.20 -18.07 18.74
CA THR A 5 13.46 -19.32 18.87
C THR A 5 12.29 -19.06 19.80
N PHE A 6 11.17 -18.62 19.23
CA PHE A 6 9.99 -18.27 20.01
C PHE A 6 9.27 -19.53 20.49
N ASN A 7 9.01 -19.57 21.80
CA ASN A 7 8.14 -20.55 22.42
C ASN A 7 6.72 -20.36 21.88
N SER A 8 6.28 -21.22 20.94
CA SER A 8 5.05 -21.11 20.15
C SER A 8 3.74 -21.26 20.94
N ASN A 9 3.80 -21.17 22.27
CA ASN A 9 2.68 -21.42 23.18
C ASN A 9 1.64 -20.29 23.22
N SER A 10 1.76 -19.23 22.41
CA SER A 10 0.65 -18.28 22.28
C SER A 10 -0.51 -18.96 21.53
N ASN A 11 -1.59 -19.30 22.23
CA ASN A 11 -2.82 -19.82 21.60
C ASN A 11 -3.53 -18.78 20.72
N ASN A 12 -3.02 -17.55 20.65
CA ASN A 12 -3.60 -16.48 19.86
C ASN A 12 -3.26 -16.61 18.37
N VAL A 13 -4.29 -16.77 17.54
CA VAL A 13 -4.15 -16.91 16.08
C VAL A 13 -3.53 -15.66 15.44
N GLY A 14 -3.87 -14.47 15.93
CA GLY A 14 -3.33 -13.20 15.43
C GLY A 14 -1.82 -13.07 15.61
N VAL A 15 -1.33 -13.39 16.81
CA VAL A 15 0.12 -13.40 17.08
C VAL A 15 0.85 -14.44 16.21
N LYS A 16 0.29 -15.65 16.05
CA LYS A 16 0.88 -16.68 15.17
C LYS A 16 1.00 -16.18 13.73
N LYS A 17 -0.03 -15.50 13.21
CA LYS A 17 -0.02 -14.94 11.85
C LYS A 17 0.99 -13.80 11.73
N ALA A 18 1.02 -12.86 12.67
CA ALA A 18 1.97 -11.74 12.66
C ALA A 18 3.42 -12.24 12.70
N MET A 19 3.72 -13.25 13.54
CA MET A 19 5.05 -13.87 13.61
C MET A 19 5.42 -14.61 12.33
N ALA A 20 4.47 -15.27 11.67
CA ALA A 20 4.71 -15.88 10.36
C ALA A 20 5.07 -14.80 9.32
N GLN A 21 4.33 -13.70 9.27
CA GLN A 21 4.65 -12.58 8.38
C GLN A 21 5.98 -11.92 8.72
N LEU A 22 6.35 -11.83 10.00
CA LEU A 22 7.66 -11.32 10.41
C LEU A 22 8.81 -12.21 9.92
N ARG A 23 8.64 -13.54 9.95
CA ARG A 23 9.63 -14.47 9.38
C ARG A 23 9.79 -14.24 7.87
N ASP A 24 8.68 -14.02 7.16
CA ASP A 24 8.73 -13.76 5.72
C ASP A 24 9.33 -12.39 5.41
N TYR A 25 8.98 -11.35 6.17
CA TYR A 25 9.62 -10.04 6.13
C TYR A 25 11.13 -10.14 6.38
N THR A 26 11.57 -10.95 7.33
CA THR A 26 13.01 -11.09 7.66
C THR A 26 13.81 -11.72 6.51
N LYS A 27 13.17 -12.51 5.64
CA LYS A 27 13.82 -13.08 4.44
C LYS A 27 14.01 -12.02 3.35
N ASN A 28 13.04 -11.12 3.18
CA ASN A 28 13.03 -10.06 2.19
C ASN A 28 12.55 -8.75 2.85
N PRO A 29 13.42 -8.08 3.63
CA PRO A 29 13.04 -6.86 4.33
C PRO A 29 12.78 -5.73 3.35
N VAL A 30 11.93 -4.78 3.74
CA VAL A 30 11.74 -3.56 2.97
C VAL A 30 12.87 -2.60 3.31
N ASP A 31 13.61 -2.16 2.30
CA ASP A 31 14.71 -1.21 2.47
C ASP A 31 14.26 0.04 3.21
N GLY A 32 15.12 0.52 4.10
CA GLY A 32 14.79 1.65 4.98
C GLY A 32 13.89 1.27 6.15
N THR A 33 13.51 -0.01 6.34
CA THR A 33 12.68 -0.41 7.49
C THR A 33 13.26 -1.57 8.30
N LYS A 34 13.00 -1.58 9.61
CA LYS A 34 13.44 -2.65 10.52
C LYS A 34 12.40 -2.89 11.60
N ILE A 35 12.00 -4.15 11.78
CA ILE A 35 11.00 -4.56 12.77
C ILE A 35 11.70 -5.32 13.92
N PHE A 36 11.38 -4.94 15.15
CA PHE A 36 11.89 -5.53 16.38
C PHE A 36 10.72 -6.08 17.19
N VAL A 37 10.84 -7.32 17.68
CA VAL A 37 9.88 -7.88 18.63
C VAL A 37 10.32 -7.51 20.04
N ILE A 38 9.40 -7.02 20.86
CA ILE A 38 9.67 -6.80 22.28
C ILE A 38 9.52 -8.12 23.03
N GLU A 39 10.59 -8.58 23.68
CA GLU A 39 10.64 -9.90 24.34
C GLU A 39 9.52 -10.08 25.38
N ASN A 40 9.23 -9.02 26.14
CA ASN A 40 8.22 -9.01 27.19
C ASN A 40 6.79 -8.76 26.65
N ASP A 41 6.63 -8.43 25.37
CA ASP A 41 5.35 -8.17 24.74
C ASP A 41 5.37 -8.54 23.26
N ILE A 42 5.09 -9.82 22.99
CA ILE A 42 5.07 -10.40 21.66
C ILE A 42 3.98 -9.82 20.73
N ARG A 43 3.07 -8.99 21.26
CA ARG A 43 2.02 -8.31 20.48
C ARG A 43 2.45 -6.93 20.04
N THR A 44 3.55 -6.43 20.56
CA THR A 44 4.07 -5.10 20.24
C THR A 44 5.37 -5.26 19.48
N PHE A 45 5.35 -4.81 18.23
CA PHE A 45 6.56 -4.67 17.44
C PHE A 45 6.99 -3.21 17.48
N HIS A 46 8.28 -3.00 17.65
CA HIS A 46 8.88 -1.70 17.40
C HIS A 46 9.39 -1.66 15.96
N VAL A 47 9.26 -0.52 15.31
CA VAL A 47 9.61 -0.35 13.92
C VAL A 47 10.46 0.92 13.76
N ASN A 48 11.55 0.79 13.00
CA ASN A 48 12.29 1.92 12.46
C ASN A 48 11.90 2.07 11.00
N THR A 49 11.53 3.28 10.59
CA THR A 49 11.28 3.63 9.19
C THR A 49 12.13 4.84 8.83
N ARG A 50 13.10 4.66 7.94
CA ARG A 50 13.89 5.74 7.34
C ARG A 50 13.09 6.37 6.21
N ILE A 51 12.98 7.69 6.26
CA ILE A 51 12.36 8.49 5.21
C ILE A 51 13.40 8.69 4.10
N GLU A 52 13.02 8.38 2.87
CA GLU A 52 13.94 8.37 1.71
C GLU A 52 13.81 9.59 0.81
N HIS A 53 12.77 10.40 1.00
CA HIS A 53 12.50 11.59 0.21
C HIS A 53 11.60 12.56 0.99
N GLY A 54 11.42 13.78 0.47
CA GLY A 54 10.60 14.82 1.10
C GLY A 54 11.36 15.62 2.17
N VAL A 55 10.63 16.43 2.94
CA VAL A 55 11.22 17.39 3.89
C VAL A 55 11.96 16.76 5.07
N TYR A 56 11.72 15.46 5.32
CA TYR A 56 12.35 14.68 6.38
C TYR A 56 13.32 13.63 5.84
N GLU A 57 13.79 13.74 4.59
CA GLU A 57 14.75 12.79 4.01
C GLU A 57 15.94 12.50 4.94
N GLY A 58 16.16 11.20 5.21
CA GLY A 58 17.21 10.71 6.11
C GLY A 58 16.79 10.58 7.57
N LEU A 59 15.65 11.14 8.00
CA LEU A 59 15.11 10.94 9.35
C LEU A 59 14.65 9.49 9.53
N VAL A 60 14.88 8.91 10.72
CA VAL A 60 14.36 7.59 11.08
C VAL A 60 13.26 7.78 12.10
N VAL A 61 12.03 7.41 11.75
CA VAL A 61 10.89 7.44 12.68
C VAL A 61 10.83 6.12 13.44
N HIS A 62 10.86 6.19 14.78
CA HIS A 62 10.66 5.04 15.66
C HIS A 62 9.21 4.96 16.14
N TRP A 63 8.53 3.86 15.85
CA TRP A 63 7.11 3.69 16.14
C TRP A 63 6.76 2.28 16.60
N GLU A 64 5.62 2.14 17.25
CA GLU A 64 5.08 0.90 17.81
C GLU A 64 3.93 0.41 16.93
N LEU A 65 3.95 -0.87 16.59
CA LEU A 65 2.91 -1.60 15.88
C LEU A 65 2.30 -2.63 16.82
N GLN A 66 1.01 -2.50 17.13
CA GLN A 66 0.29 -3.37 18.05
C GLN A 66 -0.59 -4.35 17.28
N ILE A 67 -0.36 -5.65 17.52
CA ILE A 67 -1.09 -6.75 16.89
C ILE A 67 -2.34 -7.09 17.72
N PRO A 68 -3.57 -6.93 17.16
CA PRO A 68 -4.80 -7.30 17.85
C PRO A 68 -5.01 -8.82 17.85
N ASP A 69 -5.90 -9.30 18.73
CA ASP A 69 -6.26 -10.72 18.81
C ASP A 69 -6.81 -11.30 17.51
N LYS A 70 -7.58 -10.48 16.78
CA LYS A 70 -8.26 -10.86 15.55
C LYS A 70 -7.42 -10.58 14.30
N TYR A 71 -6.13 -10.31 14.45
CA TYR A 71 -5.22 -10.17 13.30
C TYR A 71 -5.24 -11.45 12.42
N PRO A 72 -5.23 -11.35 11.08
CA PRO A 72 -5.14 -10.15 10.25
C PRO A 72 -6.51 -9.57 9.85
N PHE A 73 -7.62 -10.11 10.35
CA PHE A 73 -8.97 -9.62 10.03
C PHE A 73 -9.25 -8.24 10.61
N VAL A 74 -8.60 -7.91 11.73
CA VAL A 74 -8.50 -6.54 12.25
C VAL A 74 -7.08 -6.06 11.99
N PRO A 75 -6.88 -4.86 11.38
CA PRO A 75 -5.56 -4.30 11.17
C PRO A 75 -4.81 -4.10 12.47
N ALA A 76 -3.48 -4.07 12.39
CA ALA A 76 -2.68 -3.58 13.49
C ALA A 76 -2.95 -2.08 13.74
N SER A 77 -2.75 -1.62 14.98
CA SER A 77 -2.70 -0.19 15.28
C SER A 77 -1.25 0.28 15.35
N GLY A 78 -1.01 1.55 15.03
CA GLY A 78 0.30 2.17 15.10
C GLY A 78 0.28 3.44 15.93
N LYS A 79 1.39 3.71 16.61
CA LYS A 79 1.66 4.99 17.28
C LYS A 79 3.15 5.26 17.29
N VAL A 80 3.54 6.53 17.35
CA VAL A 80 4.95 6.88 17.59
C VAL A 80 5.40 6.33 18.94
N ALA A 81 6.63 5.81 19.00
CA ALA A 81 7.12 5.13 20.19
C ALA A 81 7.25 6.10 21.37
N GLY A 82 7.08 5.58 22.58
CA GLY A 82 7.18 6.39 23.80
C GLY A 82 8.50 7.16 23.90
N GLY A 83 8.43 8.49 24.06
CA GLY A 83 9.59 9.38 24.11
C GLY A 83 10.15 9.80 22.74
N PHE A 84 9.69 9.21 21.64
CA PHE A 84 9.98 9.70 20.29
C PHE A 84 9.01 10.85 20.01
N HIS A 85 9.49 12.09 20.10
CA HIS A 85 8.62 13.26 20.03
C HIS A 85 8.32 13.72 18.58
N PHE A 86 7.74 12.81 17.79
CA PHE A 86 7.18 13.08 16.45
C PHE A 86 5.65 13.05 16.57
N THR A 87 4.99 14.15 16.21
CA THR A 87 3.61 14.46 16.60
C THR A 87 2.90 15.25 15.51
N HIS A 88 1.68 15.70 15.78
CA HIS A 88 0.84 16.44 14.83
C HIS A 88 1.49 17.74 14.34
N LYS A 89 2.39 18.31 15.16
CA LYS A 89 3.25 19.44 14.78
C LYS A 89 4.15 19.13 13.57
N HIS A 90 4.53 17.86 13.41
CA HIS A 90 5.49 17.38 12.42
C HIS A 90 4.80 16.74 11.22
N HIS A 91 3.59 16.21 11.41
CA HIS A 91 2.81 15.53 10.38
C HIS A 91 1.33 15.51 10.78
N GLU A 92 0.46 15.98 9.89
CA GLU A 92 -0.99 16.16 10.12
C GLU A 92 -1.68 14.92 10.70
N HIS A 93 -1.21 13.72 10.35
CA HIS A 93 -1.86 12.45 10.71
C HIS A 93 -1.19 11.71 11.86
N VAL A 94 -0.32 12.37 12.64
CA VAL A 94 0.40 11.76 13.76
C VAL A 94 -0.06 12.33 15.10
N TYR A 95 -0.86 11.60 15.87
CA TYR A 95 -1.46 12.11 17.09
C TYR A 95 -0.76 11.66 18.37
N GLY A 96 0.57 11.60 18.37
CA GLY A 96 1.38 11.23 19.52
C GLY A 96 0.94 9.89 20.12
N SER A 97 0.44 9.90 21.37
CA SER A 97 -0.07 8.70 22.04
C SER A 97 -1.37 8.14 21.47
N SER A 98 -2.16 8.96 20.76
CA SER A 98 -3.44 8.54 20.18
C SER A 98 -3.27 7.68 18.93
N GLY A 99 -2.12 7.77 18.26
CA GLY A 99 -1.73 6.88 17.16
C GLY A 99 -1.53 7.57 15.80
N LEU A 100 -1.38 6.74 14.77
CA LEU A 100 -1.15 7.16 13.38
C LEU A 100 -2.45 7.03 12.58
N CYS A 101 -2.90 8.11 11.96
CA CYS A 101 -4.11 8.13 11.14
C CYS A 101 -3.78 7.79 9.68
N THR A 102 -3.70 6.50 9.37
CA THR A 102 -3.59 6.00 7.99
C THR A 102 -4.57 4.84 7.80
N ASP A 103 -5.17 4.79 6.62
CA ASP A 103 -6.11 3.77 6.17
C ASP A 103 -5.59 2.33 6.24
N TYR A 104 -4.27 2.13 6.29
CA TYR A 104 -3.63 0.82 6.52
C TYR A 104 -3.65 0.35 7.99
N LEU A 105 -3.92 1.24 8.95
CA LEU A 105 -3.91 0.95 10.38
C LEU A 105 -5.31 1.09 11.00
N SER A 106 -5.56 0.36 12.07
CA SER A 106 -6.89 0.35 12.71
C SER A 106 -7.25 1.65 13.40
N ASN A 107 -6.27 2.52 13.69
CA ASN A 107 -6.50 3.84 14.29
C ASN A 107 -7.44 4.70 13.44
N PHE A 108 -7.37 4.55 12.11
CA PHE A 108 -8.12 5.35 11.14
C PHE A 108 -9.63 5.32 11.38
N ALA A 109 -10.23 4.14 11.58
CA ALA A 109 -11.66 4.02 11.84
C ALA A 109 -12.10 4.76 13.13
N GLY A 110 -11.21 4.87 14.11
CA GLY A 110 -11.47 5.62 15.35
C GLY A 110 -11.32 7.14 15.19
N MET A 111 -10.39 7.59 14.34
CA MET A 111 -10.07 9.00 14.12
C MET A 111 -10.94 9.65 13.03
N GLN A 112 -11.38 8.87 12.04
CA GLN A 112 -12.11 9.31 10.85
C GLN A 112 -13.37 8.44 10.67
N LYS A 113 -14.37 8.62 11.55
CA LYS A 113 -15.61 7.80 11.52
C LYS A 113 -16.34 7.88 10.18
N SER A 114 -16.35 9.05 9.54
CA SER A 114 -16.93 9.30 8.22
C SER A 114 -16.23 8.54 7.10
N ALA A 115 -14.95 8.18 7.28
CA ALA A 115 -14.14 7.49 6.29
C ALA A 115 -13.92 6.00 6.62
N SER A 116 -14.58 5.46 7.64
CA SER A 116 -14.39 4.06 8.08
C SER A 116 -14.63 3.00 7.00
N ALA A 117 -15.35 3.33 5.92
CA ALA A 117 -15.55 2.48 4.76
C ALA A 117 -14.35 2.41 3.80
N TYR A 118 -13.38 3.32 3.92
CA TYR A 118 -12.23 3.47 3.02
C TYR A 118 -10.92 2.94 3.63
N GLY A 119 -10.99 1.88 4.45
CA GLY A 119 -9.80 1.25 4.99
C GLY A 119 -8.99 0.54 3.90
N GLY A 120 -7.68 0.83 3.83
CA GLY A 120 -6.74 0.20 2.90
C GLY A 120 -6.28 -1.19 3.34
N TRP A 121 -6.43 -1.53 4.62
CA TRP A 121 -6.05 -2.86 5.13
C TRP A 121 -7.00 -3.97 4.68
N THR A 122 -6.42 -5.11 4.28
CA THR A 122 -7.17 -6.35 4.04
C THR A 122 -6.55 -7.52 4.81
N PRO A 123 -7.28 -8.60 5.09
CA PRO A 123 -6.72 -9.79 5.76
C PRO A 123 -5.58 -10.48 4.99
N SER A 124 -5.45 -10.17 3.69
CA SER A 124 -4.32 -10.61 2.85
C SER A 124 -3.08 -9.73 2.98
N GLY A 125 -3.22 -8.55 3.61
CA GLY A 125 -2.16 -7.60 3.88
C GLY A 125 -1.00 -8.23 4.65
N THR A 126 0.21 -7.82 4.29
CA THR A 126 1.47 -8.31 4.87
C THR A 126 2.23 -7.19 5.58
N LEU A 127 3.13 -7.55 6.49
CA LEU A 127 4.06 -6.57 7.08
C LEU A 127 4.91 -5.87 6.01
N VAL A 128 5.27 -6.54 4.90
CA VAL A 128 5.99 -5.94 3.77
C VAL A 128 5.17 -4.80 3.16
N GLN A 129 3.92 -5.06 2.78
CA GLN A 129 3.02 -4.03 2.24
C GLN A 129 2.79 -2.88 3.23
N LEU A 130 2.63 -3.20 4.51
CA LEU A 130 2.50 -2.20 5.55
C LEU A 130 3.76 -1.32 5.63
N MET A 131 4.97 -1.90 5.63
CA MET A 131 6.20 -1.12 5.69
C MET A 131 6.37 -0.20 4.48
N ILE A 132 6.00 -0.65 3.28
CA ILE A 132 6.01 0.18 2.07
C ILE A 132 5.05 1.37 2.24
N ALA A 133 3.79 1.12 2.62
CA ALA A 133 2.80 2.18 2.83
C ALA A 133 3.24 3.19 3.91
N MET A 134 3.86 2.68 5.00
CA MET A 134 4.32 3.54 6.08
C MET A 134 5.54 4.40 5.71
N LYS A 135 6.38 3.98 4.75
CA LYS A 135 7.48 4.84 4.25
C LYS A 135 6.91 6.10 3.59
N GLU A 136 5.94 5.93 2.71
CA GLU A 136 5.27 7.03 2.02
C GLU A 136 4.49 7.91 2.99
N PHE A 137 3.76 7.29 3.93
CA PHE A 137 3.07 8.03 5.00
C PHE A 137 4.02 8.99 5.71
N PHE A 138 5.18 8.53 6.20
CA PHE A 138 6.08 9.43 6.93
C PHE A 138 6.83 10.44 6.05
N ALA A 139 7.01 10.15 4.75
CA ALA A 139 7.65 11.06 3.81
C ALA A 139 6.79 12.31 3.51
N GLU A 140 5.46 12.13 3.52
CA GLU A 140 4.50 13.17 3.15
C GLU A 140 3.71 13.68 4.37
N PRO A 141 4.13 14.78 5.01
CA PRO A 141 3.53 15.25 6.26
C PRO A 141 2.10 15.79 6.12
N ASP A 142 1.58 15.90 4.89
CA ASP A 142 0.27 16.45 4.53
C ASP A 142 0.02 17.87 5.09
N MET A 143 1.09 18.64 5.24
CA MET A 143 1.05 20.02 5.69
C MET A 143 2.32 20.80 5.31
N ARG A 144 2.23 22.13 5.31
CA ARG A 144 3.41 22.99 5.16
C ARG A 144 4.14 23.11 6.50
N LEU A 145 5.45 22.84 6.49
CA LEU A 145 6.29 22.89 7.68
C LEU A 145 7.32 24.00 7.56
N SER A 146 7.66 24.63 8.69
CA SER A 146 8.79 25.55 8.76
C SER A 146 10.10 24.79 8.97
N ASN A 147 11.22 25.36 8.50
CA ASN A 147 12.54 24.79 8.69
C ASN A 147 12.88 24.50 10.16
N SER A 148 12.39 25.34 11.08
CA SER A 148 12.58 25.14 12.53
C SER A 148 11.93 23.85 13.05
N VAL A 149 10.75 23.49 12.55
CA VAL A 149 10.06 22.24 12.94
C VAL A 149 10.80 21.03 12.38
N VAL A 150 11.28 21.12 11.15
CA VAL A 150 12.07 20.06 10.53
C VAL A 150 13.37 19.81 11.30
N GLN A 151 14.12 20.88 11.60
CA GLN A 151 15.35 20.79 12.40
C GLN A 151 15.12 20.21 13.79
N GLU A 152 14.02 20.62 14.44
CA GLU A 152 13.62 20.07 15.74
C GLU A 152 13.39 18.55 15.68
N ALA A 153 12.75 18.05 14.62
CA ALA A 153 12.53 16.61 14.44
C ALA A 153 13.87 15.84 14.35
N PHE A 154 14.82 16.33 13.54
CA PHE A 154 16.15 15.73 13.43
C PHE A 154 16.92 15.76 14.75
N GLN A 155 16.89 16.89 15.45
CA GLN A 155 17.61 17.06 16.71
C GLN A 155 17.05 16.13 17.80
N ARG A 156 15.73 15.91 17.82
CA ARG A 156 15.08 14.97 18.74
C ARG A 156 15.37 13.52 18.37
N ASN A 157 15.36 13.19 17.08
CA ASN A 157 15.72 11.85 16.61
C ASN A 157 17.16 11.47 17.01
N ALA A 158 18.11 12.40 16.84
CA ALA A 158 19.51 12.17 17.22
C ALA A 158 19.72 11.85 18.71
N ASN A 159 18.84 12.39 19.58
CA ASN A 159 18.91 12.21 21.03
C ASN A 159 18.05 11.05 21.55
N PHE A 160 17.17 10.49 20.70
CA PHE A 160 16.23 9.47 21.13
C PHE A 160 16.91 8.12 21.37
N LYS A 161 16.58 7.49 22.51
CA LYS A 161 17.00 6.12 22.84
C LYS A 161 15.80 5.34 23.35
N CYS A 162 15.43 4.30 22.63
CA CYS A 162 14.33 3.43 23.04
C CYS A 162 14.76 2.50 24.17
N GLN A 163 14.16 2.65 25.35
CA GLN A 163 14.42 1.80 26.52
C GLN A 163 14.09 0.33 26.26
N LYS A 164 13.05 0.05 25.46
CA LYS A 164 12.61 -1.33 25.16
C LYS A 164 13.47 -2.03 24.10
N CYS A 165 14.15 -1.28 23.23
CA CYS A 165 15.02 -1.83 22.19
C CYS A 165 16.50 -1.93 22.62
N SER A 166 16.83 -1.49 23.83
CA SER A 166 18.23 -1.31 24.29
C SER A 166 19.04 -2.60 24.44
N GLY A 167 18.45 -3.79 24.25
CA GLY A 167 19.13 -5.09 24.24
C GLY A 167 19.60 -5.56 22.86
N SER A 168 19.02 -5.04 21.77
CA SER A 168 19.51 -5.33 20.41
C SER A 168 20.64 -4.35 20.10
N LYS A 169 21.88 -4.71 20.46
CA LYS A 169 23.08 -3.88 20.29
C LYS A 169 23.38 -3.39 18.86
N ASN A 170 22.56 -3.72 17.86
CA ASN A 170 22.72 -3.26 16.49
C ASN A 170 21.44 -2.58 15.95
N ASP A 171 21.62 -1.31 15.59
CA ASP A 171 20.91 -0.55 14.56
C ASP A 171 19.58 0.12 14.94
N ILE A 172 19.64 1.21 15.71
CA ILE A 172 18.81 2.39 15.34
C ILE A 172 19.36 3.02 14.04
N TYR A 173 20.63 2.77 13.74
CA TYR A 173 21.28 3.12 12.48
C TYR A 173 20.90 2.12 11.36
N LEU A 174 19.78 2.34 10.69
CA LEU A 174 19.59 1.84 9.33
C LEU A 174 20.82 2.28 8.54
N ASN A 175 21.67 1.32 8.16
CA ASN A 175 22.97 1.51 7.55
C ASN A 175 23.05 2.82 6.77
N SER A 176 23.73 3.80 7.35
CA SER A 176 24.43 4.82 6.58
C SER A 176 25.51 4.09 5.79
N GLN A 177 25.13 3.48 4.66
CA GLN A 177 26.10 3.34 3.58
C GLN A 177 26.44 4.75 3.13
N GLN A 178 27.49 5.28 3.75
CA GLN A 178 28.53 5.93 3.00
C GLN A 178 28.93 4.94 1.89
N ASP A 179 28.33 5.08 0.71
CA ASP A 179 28.95 4.57 -0.50
C ASP A 179 29.41 5.78 -1.30
N GLY A 180 30.70 6.07 -1.14
CA GLY A 180 31.42 6.97 -2.02
C GLY A 180 31.52 6.31 -3.39
N SER A 181 30.50 6.51 -4.22
CA SER A 181 30.63 6.21 -5.64
C SER A 181 31.31 7.38 -6.34
N LYS A 182 32.49 7.07 -6.87
CA LYS A 182 33.31 7.92 -7.73
C LYS A 182 32.43 8.56 -8.81
N LYS A 183 32.59 9.88 -8.98
CA LYS A 183 32.29 10.56 -10.24
C LYS A 183 33.04 9.84 -11.35
N SER A 184 32.33 9.04 -12.13
CA SER A 184 32.72 8.77 -13.52
C SER A 184 32.08 9.89 -14.33
N ASP A 185 32.98 10.61 -14.97
CA ASP A 185 32.74 11.77 -15.82
C ASP A 185 32.43 11.20 -17.21
N ASP A 186 31.16 10.90 -17.47
CA ASP A 186 30.65 10.69 -18.82
C ASP A 186 29.40 11.56 -18.97
N GLY A 187 29.53 12.58 -19.80
CA GLY A 187 28.59 13.68 -19.91
C GLY A 187 27.23 13.29 -20.48
N PRO A 188 26.22 14.17 -20.36
CA PRO A 188 24.93 13.95 -20.97
C PRO A 188 25.03 14.21 -22.46
N GLU A 189 25.01 13.15 -23.28
CA GLU A 189 24.59 13.30 -24.66
C GLU A 189 23.12 13.75 -24.67
N LYS A 190 22.92 15.00 -25.07
CA LYS A 190 21.63 15.55 -25.51
C LYS A 190 21.03 14.63 -26.58
N PRO A 191 19.79 14.13 -26.42
CA PRO A 191 19.03 13.72 -27.58
C PRO A 191 18.57 15.00 -28.28
N GLU A 192 19.08 15.21 -29.49
CA GLU A 192 18.52 16.19 -30.42
C GLU A 192 17.03 15.92 -30.62
N SER A 193 16.25 16.97 -30.43
CA SER A 193 14.85 17.03 -30.81
C SER A 193 14.73 16.86 -32.32
N SER A 194 14.31 15.68 -32.76
CA SER A 194 13.56 15.54 -34.02
C SER A 194 12.09 15.44 -33.65
N LEU A 195 11.40 16.57 -33.86
CA LEU A 195 9.96 16.62 -33.87
C LEU A 195 9.47 15.89 -35.12
N VAL A 196 8.51 14.99 -34.90
CA VAL A 196 7.59 14.31 -35.84
C VAL A 196 7.79 12.79 -35.85
N ASP A 197 6.70 12.10 -35.50
CA ASP A 197 6.43 10.66 -35.49
C ASP A 197 7.08 9.79 -34.40
N ASN A 198 6.52 9.84 -33.17
CA ASN A 198 6.36 8.60 -32.39
C ASN A 198 5.35 8.67 -31.22
N ASP A 199 4.19 9.29 -31.43
CA ASP A 199 3.06 9.23 -30.48
C ASP A 199 2.74 7.75 -30.11
N ASP A 200 2.86 6.83 -31.07
CA ASP A 200 2.71 5.40 -30.84
C ASP A 200 3.80 4.77 -29.97
N ALA A 201 5.07 5.12 -30.13
CA ALA A 201 6.12 4.61 -29.24
C ALA A 201 5.97 5.15 -27.82
N GLN A 202 5.56 6.42 -27.68
CA GLN A 202 5.30 7.03 -26.39
C GLN A 202 4.09 6.38 -25.69
N ARG A 203 3.00 6.12 -26.45
CA ARG A 203 1.82 5.38 -25.97
C ARG A 203 2.15 3.94 -25.59
N ARG A 204 2.95 3.22 -26.38
CA ARG A 204 3.40 1.86 -26.05
C ARG A 204 4.27 1.83 -24.80
N THR A 205 5.14 2.81 -24.62
CA THR A 205 6.00 2.91 -23.43
C THR A 205 5.15 3.14 -22.17
N ARG A 206 4.16 4.03 -22.25
CA ARG A 206 3.21 4.26 -21.17
C ARG A 206 2.35 3.03 -20.87
N ALA A 207 1.77 2.41 -21.90
CA ALA A 207 0.96 1.21 -21.75
C ALA A 207 1.75 0.04 -21.14
N ARG A 208 3.07 -0.07 -21.42
CA ARG A 208 3.95 -1.03 -20.74
C ARG A 208 4.12 -0.78 -19.25
N GLN A 209 4.09 0.48 -18.82
CA GLN A 209 4.20 0.82 -17.39
C GLN A 209 2.87 0.61 -16.67
N GLU A 210 1.75 0.87 -17.33
CA GLU A 210 0.41 0.81 -16.74
C GLU A 210 -0.21 -0.60 -16.80
N LEU A 211 0.10 -1.40 -17.83
CA LEU A 211 -0.43 -2.75 -18.04
C LEU A 211 0.56 -3.82 -17.57
N ILE A 212 1.11 -3.70 -16.37
CA ILE A 212 1.86 -4.80 -15.73
C ILE A 212 0.92 -5.50 -14.76
N CYS A 213 0.76 -6.81 -14.90
CA CYS A 213 0.10 -7.59 -13.86
C CYS A 213 1.02 -7.61 -12.62
N PRO A 214 0.62 -7.02 -11.48
CA PRO A 214 1.50 -6.88 -10.33
C PRO A 214 1.78 -8.22 -9.63
N VAL A 215 1.02 -9.27 -9.95
CA VAL A 215 1.18 -10.60 -9.37
C VAL A 215 2.28 -11.40 -10.08
N ILE A 216 2.33 -11.32 -11.41
CA ILE A 216 3.26 -12.09 -12.24
C ILE A 216 4.36 -11.23 -12.88
N MET A 217 4.32 -9.91 -12.64
CA MET A 217 5.30 -8.91 -13.09
C MET A 217 5.60 -8.99 -14.58
N ARG A 218 4.56 -9.24 -15.39
CA ARG A 218 4.64 -9.30 -16.84
C ARG A 218 3.53 -8.46 -17.46
N SER A 219 3.81 -7.89 -18.62
CA SER A 219 2.86 -7.13 -19.41
C SER A 219 2.26 -8.01 -20.53
N PRO A 220 0.95 -7.93 -20.80
CA PRO A 220 0.35 -8.57 -21.97
C PRO A 220 0.86 -7.98 -23.29
N LEU A 221 1.54 -6.82 -23.24
CA LEU A 221 2.21 -6.25 -24.42
C LEU A 221 3.48 -7.01 -24.81
N ASP A 222 4.16 -7.62 -23.85
CA ASP A 222 5.42 -8.35 -24.09
C ASP A 222 5.19 -9.88 -24.16
N ASP A 223 4.12 -10.38 -23.55
CA ASP A 223 3.69 -11.78 -23.61
C ASP A 223 2.18 -11.83 -23.89
N PRO A 224 1.75 -11.87 -25.16
CA PRO A 224 0.33 -11.84 -25.52
C PRO A 224 -0.44 -13.08 -25.07
N ASN A 225 0.24 -14.13 -24.58
CA ASN A 225 -0.36 -15.34 -24.07
C ASN A 225 -0.63 -15.29 -22.55
N ILE A 226 -0.37 -14.15 -21.92
CA ILE A 226 -0.51 -14.02 -20.48
C ILE A 226 -1.99 -13.96 -20.06
N LEU A 227 -2.40 -14.90 -19.21
CA LEU A 227 -3.74 -14.96 -18.64
C LEU A 227 -3.76 -14.17 -17.32
N ILE A 228 -4.15 -12.90 -17.40
CA ILE A 228 -4.42 -12.08 -16.21
C ILE A 228 -5.82 -12.44 -15.72
N GLY A 229 -5.91 -13.05 -14.53
CA GLY A 229 -7.19 -13.51 -13.96
C GLY A 229 -8.26 -12.41 -13.94
N PHE A 230 -9.46 -12.76 -14.39
CA PHE A 230 -10.58 -11.86 -14.67
C PHE A 230 -11.13 -11.13 -13.41
N PRO A 231 -11.42 -9.82 -13.47
CA PRO A 231 -12.28 -9.19 -12.46
C PRO A 231 -13.75 -9.58 -12.69
N VAL A 232 -14.41 -10.10 -11.66
CA VAL A 232 -15.80 -10.59 -11.71
C VAL A 232 -16.72 -9.55 -11.08
N ALA A 233 -17.58 -8.91 -11.88
CA ALA A 233 -18.70 -8.14 -11.35
C ALA A 233 -19.94 -9.06 -11.24
N LEU A 234 -20.42 -9.27 -10.01
CA LEU A 234 -21.59 -10.12 -9.74
C LEU A 234 -22.88 -9.30 -9.81
N LYS A 235 -23.73 -9.53 -10.82
CA LYS A 235 -25.12 -9.02 -10.84
C LYS A 235 -26.12 -10.14 -10.58
N ARG A 236 -27.09 -9.85 -9.69
CA ARG A 236 -28.19 -10.76 -9.38
C ARG A 236 -29.36 -10.49 -10.32
N ILE A 237 -29.58 -11.36 -11.29
CA ILE A 237 -30.75 -11.27 -12.18
C ILE A 237 -31.89 -12.08 -11.56
N GLN A 238 -32.96 -11.41 -11.13
CA GLN A 238 -34.23 -12.07 -10.82
C GLN A 238 -34.98 -12.27 -12.14
N ARG A 239 -35.03 -13.51 -12.65
CA ARG A 239 -36.06 -13.84 -13.64
C ARG A 239 -37.41 -13.83 -12.94
N GLN A 240 -38.31 -12.95 -13.37
CA GLN A 240 -39.74 -13.09 -13.08
C GLN A 240 -40.24 -14.33 -13.84
N SER A 241 -40.20 -15.49 -13.18
CA SER A 241 -40.90 -16.68 -13.67
C SER A 241 -42.31 -16.67 -13.12
N GLY A 242 -43.29 -16.43 -13.99
CA GLY A 242 -44.72 -16.67 -13.73
C GLY A 242 -45.04 -18.17 -13.67
N ILE A 243 -44.39 -18.91 -12.78
CA ILE A 243 -44.65 -20.35 -12.56
C ILE A 243 -44.88 -20.56 -11.07
N SER A 244 -46.14 -20.81 -10.73
CA SER A 244 -46.62 -21.20 -9.41
C SER A 244 -46.41 -22.70 -9.22
N ASN A 245 -45.32 -23.11 -8.57
CA ASN A 245 -45.28 -24.33 -7.76
C ASN A 245 -44.02 -24.37 -6.89
N THR A 246 -44.19 -24.85 -5.66
CA THR A 246 -43.33 -24.55 -4.51
C THR A 246 -42.08 -25.42 -4.40
N SER A 247 -41.87 -26.41 -5.28
CA SER A 247 -40.75 -27.35 -5.18
C SER A 247 -39.53 -27.03 -6.06
N ASP A 248 -39.65 -26.14 -7.05
CA ASP A 248 -38.54 -25.81 -7.97
C ASP A 248 -37.73 -24.56 -7.57
N ARG A 249 -38.02 -23.97 -6.40
CA ARG A 249 -37.32 -22.76 -5.90
C ARG A 249 -35.83 -22.94 -5.63
N ILE A 250 -35.32 -24.18 -5.53
CA ILE A 250 -33.94 -24.46 -5.11
C ILE A 250 -32.97 -24.57 -6.30
N ARG A 251 -33.45 -24.59 -7.56
CA ARG A 251 -32.59 -24.51 -8.75
C ARG A 251 -32.86 -23.25 -9.55
N GLN A 252 -32.78 -22.09 -8.90
CA GLN A 252 -32.43 -20.87 -9.63
C GLN A 252 -31.00 -21.03 -10.13
N LEU A 253 -30.86 -21.53 -11.36
CA LEU A 253 -29.62 -21.51 -12.11
C LEU A 253 -29.11 -20.07 -12.10
N ARG A 254 -27.99 -19.85 -11.40
CA ARG A 254 -27.26 -18.59 -11.40
C ARG A 254 -26.58 -18.51 -12.75
N PHE A 255 -27.18 -17.80 -13.69
CA PHE A 255 -26.47 -17.40 -14.88
C PHE A 255 -25.52 -16.27 -14.48
N VAL A 256 -24.23 -16.46 -14.78
CA VAL A 256 -23.20 -15.42 -14.64
C VAL A 256 -23.09 -14.78 -16.00
N GLU A 257 -23.55 -13.56 -16.13
CA GLU A 257 -23.30 -12.77 -17.32
C GLU A 257 -21.89 -12.15 -17.18
N MET A 258 -21.01 -12.49 -18.12
CA MET A 258 -19.64 -11.98 -18.16
C MET A 258 -19.62 -10.73 -19.02
N GLN A 259 -19.45 -9.56 -18.41
CA GLN A 259 -19.17 -8.33 -19.16
C GLN A 259 -17.67 -8.04 -19.07
N LEU A 260 -17.00 -8.08 -20.21
CA LEU A 260 -15.56 -7.82 -20.32
C LEU A 260 -15.33 -6.31 -20.31
N PHE A 261 -14.27 -5.85 -19.65
CA PHE A 261 -13.70 -4.51 -19.89
C PHE A 261 -12.88 -4.60 -21.19
N PRO A 262 -13.29 -3.93 -22.29
CA PRO A 262 -12.56 -4.00 -23.55
C PRO A 262 -11.08 -3.63 -23.39
N GLU A 263 -10.76 -2.71 -22.47
CA GLU A 263 -9.43 -2.21 -22.16
C GLU A 263 -8.45 -3.29 -21.71
N LEU A 264 -8.95 -4.39 -21.14
CA LEU A 264 -8.14 -5.48 -20.61
C LEU A 264 -7.94 -6.64 -21.61
N LEU A 265 -8.56 -6.58 -22.79
CA LEU A 265 -8.57 -7.69 -23.76
C LEU A 265 -7.45 -7.62 -24.79
N SER A 266 -7.06 -6.40 -25.21
CA SER A 266 -5.94 -6.17 -26.12
C SER A 266 -5.62 -4.69 -26.21
N PHE A 267 -4.41 -4.36 -26.67
CA PHE A 267 -4.03 -2.98 -26.99
C PHE A 267 -4.99 -2.33 -27.99
N GLU A 268 -5.48 -3.10 -28.96
CA GLU A 268 -6.44 -2.62 -29.96
C GLU A 268 -7.79 -2.25 -29.34
N ALA A 269 -8.27 -3.05 -28.39
CA ALA A 269 -9.51 -2.79 -27.66
C ALA A 269 -9.40 -1.61 -26.69
N TYR A 270 -8.23 -1.42 -26.06
CA TYR A 270 -7.89 -0.20 -25.31
C TYR A 270 -7.88 1.05 -26.19
N MET A 271 -7.30 0.97 -27.39
CA MET A 271 -7.29 2.08 -28.33
C MET A 271 -8.69 2.40 -28.87
N GLN A 272 -9.53 1.39 -29.08
CA GLN A 272 -10.93 1.57 -29.47
C GLN A 272 -11.75 2.21 -28.36
N SER A 273 -11.57 1.83 -27.09
CA SER A 273 -12.28 2.49 -25.99
C SER A 273 -11.85 3.94 -25.82
N LEU A 274 -10.56 4.24 -25.92
CA LEU A 274 -10.06 5.62 -25.94
C LEU A 274 -10.63 6.44 -27.11
N ALA A 275 -10.83 5.84 -28.29
CA ALA A 275 -11.44 6.52 -29.43
C ALA A 275 -12.95 6.77 -29.23
N ILE A 276 -13.63 5.88 -28.51
CA ILE A 276 -15.06 6.01 -28.17
C ILE A 276 -15.25 7.06 -27.05
N GLU A 277 -14.38 7.09 -26.04
CA GLU A 277 -14.48 7.97 -24.87
C GLU A 277 -13.83 9.35 -25.10
N GLY A 278 -12.81 9.42 -25.97
CA GLY A 278 -12.08 10.64 -26.34
C GLY A 278 -12.93 11.73 -27.02
N ALA A 279 -14.14 11.40 -27.47
CA ALA A 279 -15.07 12.36 -28.09
C ALA A 279 -15.94 13.12 -27.07
N ASN A 280 -15.85 12.84 -25.75
CA ASN A 280 -16.81 13.35 -24.75
C ASN A 280 -16.16 13.84 -23.44
N TYR A 281 -14.92 14.34 -23.50
CA TYR A 281 -14.18 14.77 -22.30
C TYR A 281 -14.60 16.13 -21.71
N ASP A 282 -15.46 16.91 -22.38
CA ASP A 282 -15.92 18.22 -21.87
C ASP A 282 -17.10 18.13 -20.89
N ASN A 283 -17.65 16.93 -20.62
CA ASN A 283 -18.72 16.74 -19.65
C ASN A 283 -18.61 15.39 -18.93
N ILE A 284 -17.65 15.26 -18.02
CA ILE A 284 -17.74 14.24 -16.98
C ILE A 284 -18.67 14.77 -15.89
N ASP A 285 -19.97 14.67 -16.15
CA ASP A 285 -20.97 14.62 -15.10
C ASP A 285 -21.08 13.15 -14.67
N LEU A 286 -20.60 12.82 -13.47
CA LEU A 286 -20.60 11.47 -12.87
C LEU A 286 -22.02 10.88 -12.65
N ALA A 287 -23.06 11.45 -13.27
CA ALA A 287 -24.46 11.12 -13.09
C ALA A 287 -25.06 10.18 -14.17
N ARG A 288 -24.32 9.76 -15.21
CA ARG A 288 -24.84 8.87 -16.27
C ARG A 288 -24.46 7.40 -16.09
N LEU A 289 -24.92 6.81 -14.99
CA LEU A 289 -25.18 5.36 -14.87
C LEU A 289 -26.69 5.08 -14.84
N ARG A 290 -27.44 5.73 -15.73
CA ARG A 290 -28.80 5.30 -16.09
C ARG A 290 -28.77 4.76 -17.51
N SER A 291 -28.91 3.45 -17.61
CA SER A 291 -29.17 2.74 -18.86
C SER A 291 -30.38 3.38 -19.56
N PRO A 292 -30.28 3.77 -20.84
CA PRO A 292 -31.45 3.75 -21.70
C PRO A 292 -31.70 2.29 -22.07
N MET A 293 -32.96 1.88 -22.10
CA MET A 293 -33.56 1.00 -23.10
C MET A 293 -34.94 0.57 -22.58
N GLY A 294 -35.94 1.07 -23.28
CA GLY A 294 -37.35 0.78 -23.10
C GLY A 294 -38.10 1.23 -24.35
N GLU A 295 -37.82 0.55 -25.47
CA GLU A 295 -38.84 0.05 -26.39
C GLU A 295 -38.70 -1.48 -26.43
#